data_AF-V5RJH3-F1
#
_entry.id   AF-V5RJH3-F1
#
_cell.length_a   1.000
_cell.length_b   1.000
_cell.length_c   1.000
_cell.angle_alpha   90.00
_cell.angle_beta   90.00
_cell.angle_gamma   90.00
#
_symmetry.space_group_name_H-M   'P 1'
#
loop_
_entity.id
_entity.type
_entity.pdbx_description
1 polymer ?
#
loop_
_entity_poly.entity_id
_entity_poly.type
_entity_poly.pdbx_seq_one_letter_code
_entity_poly.pdbx_strand_id
1 'polypeptide(L)'
;MNDDILNDKATKTLEDLVIDEPKESFHSKSEQRTIKKAAKELAKNEGNTIELSNIESIVMSKREQRLLVQEYFKSKFWRELGKLALAALMITITFDYFISATGRTGLFPAGVGAIARFLAILTFPTDIGLQSSFYFIYYFTINIPLMIFGYFKLGKKFTFTTVLFIILQIAFDQILQIIPFFNPTDFHIIINFSLIQNLSNSWNTSIWLFIFGSLGGVLLGASYSIVYKIGSSSGGADFLTIFFSKIKNKPVGNLNRNANFMILGFIIIMNSIILPASMLSAEQKMNALYNLSVDDAFQTYTKDGKNLIESLFEYVLGKDNRGPAYLDPAFSKYFDLLGDAKAKEIYSVSELIDYLVSKQPDNNYLYRYLVQLACNNGFGENLAGWTLVKVKLTFIFGPSLFASIVLILCSSATTNALYPKFKLRTYLITTNQPKEINNFFLERGFQNDIVTWDGTNRINKNYLHRSVIMVAMSVMDWDSLEKEVFLIDPQAKINILKTKAVKGIFNYEIKKNDERDFIHRKINSDEMELEKIRQIAIVKLNRETERQNRKNNKKRRDNISLDKNGFVRANKHKNNRMTQKDIYDE
;
A
#
# COMPACT_ATOMS: atom_id res chain seq x y z
N MET A 1 51.51 16.91 -23.08
CA MET A 1 52.04 16.66 -21.72
C MET A 1 50.92 17.05 -20.79
N ASN A 2 50.27 16.05 -20.20
CA ASN A 2 49.18 16.04 -19.21
C ASN A 2 48.36 17.33 -19.01
N ASP A 3 47.08 17.27 -19.39
CA ASP A 3 45.96 17.77 -18.58
C ASP A 3 44.68 17.16 -19.14
N ASP A 4 44.19 16.09 -18.49
CA ASP A 4 42.79 15.61 -18.56
C ASP A 4 42.63 14.42 -17.58
N ILE A 5 42.63 14.74 -16.29
CA ILE A 5 42.16 13.83 -15.24
C ILE A 5 41.12 14.60 -14.45
N LEU A 6 39.85 14.56 -14.87
CA LEU A 6 38.64 14.76 -14.04
C LEU A 6 37.40 14.88 -14.95
N ASN A 7 37.03 13.79 -15.64
CA ASN A 7 35.66 13.60 -16.14
C ASN A 7 35.47 12.19 -16.69
N ASP A 8 35.37 11.17 -15.83
CA ASP A 8 34.73 9.91 -16.24
C ASP A 8 34.26 9.02 -15.06
N LYS A 9 33.60 9.62 -14.07
CA LYS A 9 32.95 8.89 -12.97
C LYS A 9 31.48 9.25 -12.84
N ALA A 10 30.69 9.08 -13.90
CA ALA A 10 29.23 9.23 -13.76
C ALA A 10 28.39 8.59 -14.88
N THR A 11 28.62 7.33 -15.26
CA THR A 11 27.61 6.56 -16.02
C THR A 11 27.88 5.05 -15.88
N LYS A 12 27.60 4.50 -14.70
CA LYS A 12 27.37 3.06 -14.55
C LYS A 12 25.86 2.82 -14.62
N THR A 13 25.37 2.44 -15.79
CA THR A 13 24.00 2.00 -16.00
C THR A 13 23.76 0.65 -15.29
N LEU A 14 22.52 0.43 -14.86
CA LEU A 14 22.03 -0.78 -14.17
C LEU A 14 22.19 -2.09 -14.95
N GLU A 15 22.68 -2.05 -16.19
CA GLU A 15 23.05 -3.22 -17.00
C GLU A 15 24.38 -3.84 -16.54
N ASP A 16 25.31 -3.07 -15.97
CA ASP A 16 26.64 -3.58 -15.55
C ASP A 16 26.64 -4.35 -14.22
N LEU A 17 25.52 -4.32 -13.47
CA LEU A 17 25.37 -5.07 -12.21
C LEU A 17 24.67 -6.41 -12.38
N VAL A 18 24.28 -6.77 -13.60
CA VAL A 18 23.74 -8.08 -13.95
C VAL A 18 24.81 -8.88 -14.71
N ILE A 19 25.58 -9.65 -13.95
CA ILE A 19 26.32 -10.84 -14.40
C ILE A 19 27.34 -10.57 -15.52
N ASP A 20 28.58 -10.28 -15.12
CA ASP A 20 29.73 -10.46 -16.01
C ASP A 20 30.11 -11.96 -16.04
N GLU A 21 29.39 -12.75 -16.84
CA GLU A 21 29.83 -14.06 -17.36
C GLU A 21 30.11 -13.87 -18.86
N PRO A 22 31.23 -14.41 -19.39
CA PRO A 22 31.67 -14.15 -20.75
C PRO A 22 30.63 -14.64 -21.77
N LYS A 23 30.40 -13.83 -22.82
CA LYS A 23 29.66 -14.24 -24.03
C LYS A 23 30.42 -15.37 -24.74
N GLU A 24 30.25 -16.61 -24.29
CA GLU A 24 30.77 -17.78 -25.00
C GLU A 24 29.67 -18.32 -25.93
N SER A 25 29.55 -17.73 -27.12
CA SER A 25 28.94 -18.39 -28.27
C SER A 25 30.03 -19.16 -29.01
N PHE A 26 29.95 -20.49 -29.00
CA PHE A 26 30.90 -21.39 -29.65
C PHE A 26 30.83 -21.26 -31.18
N HIS A 27 31.97 -21.05 -31.84
CA HIS A 27 32.03 -20.84 -33.29
C HIS A 27 32.95 -21.80 -34.08
N SER A 28 33.69 -22.74 -33.46
CA SER A 28 34.61 -23.62 -34.22
C SER A 28 34.36 -25.12 -34.10
N LYS A 29 34.46 -25.87 -35.22
CA LYS A 29 34.46 -27.35 -35.27
C LYS A 29 35.59 -27.98 -34.45
N SER A 30 36.63 -27.22 -34.11
CA SER A 30 37.79 -27.67 -33.33
C SER A 30 37.46 -27.78 -31.83
N GLU A 31 36.72 -26.81 -31.29
CA GLU A 31 36.25 -26.80 -29.89
C GLU A 31 35.27 -27.95 -29.61
N GLN A 32 34.38 -28.23 -30.57
CA GLN A 32 33.46 -29.37 -30.44
C GLN A 32 34.20 -30.72 -30.35
N ARG A 33 35.34 -30.87 -31.04
CA ARG A 33 36.15 -32.09 -30.99
C ARG A 33 36.92 -32.23 -29.67
N THR A 34 37.45 -31.15 -29.12
CA THR A 34 38.13 -31.17 -27.81
C THR A 34 37.14 -31.42 -26.67
N ILE A 35 35.95 -30.82 -26.73
CA ILE A 35 34.88 -31.08 -25.75
C ILE A 35 34.42 -32.53 -25.81
N LYS A 36 34.22 -33.10 -27.02
CA LYS A 36 33.90 -34.54 -27.18
C LYS A 36 34.98 -35.47 -26.61
N LYS A 37 36.26 -35.11 -26.74
CA LYS A 37 37.36 -35.88 -26.14
C LYS A 37 37.35 -35.79 -24.61
N ALA A 38 37.20 -34.59 -24.06
CA ALA A 38 37.11 -34.37 -22.61
C ALA A 38 35.90 -35.09 -21.99
N ALA A 39 34.74 -35.07 -22.65
CA ALA A 39 33.55 -35.80 -22.25
C ALA A 39 33.80 -37.33 -22.16
N LYS A 40 34.59 -37.87 -23.10
CA LYS A 40 34.93 -39.30 -23.17
C LYS A 40 35.92 -39.72 -22.08
N GLU A 41 36.79 -38.81 -21.64
CA GLU A 41 37.72 -39.04 -20.52
C GLU A 41 37.02 -38.91 -19.15
N LEU A 42 36.09 -37.96 -19.01
CA LEU A 42 35.32 -37.76 -17.79
C LEU A 42 34.37 -38.93 -17.48
N ALA A 43 33.82 -39.57 -18.52
CA ALA A 43 32.96 -40.76 -18.39
C ALA A 43 33.66 -42.01 -17.82
N LYS A 44 35.00 -42.01 -17.69
CA LYS A 44 35.76 -43.12 -17.11
C LYS A 44 35.90 -43.06 -15.58
N ASN A 45 35.51 -41.96 -14.92
CA ASN A 45 35.64 -41.77 -13.47
C ASN A 45 34.27 -41.51 -12.84
N GLU A 46 33.79 -42.43 -12.01
CA GLU A 46 32.45 -42.35 -11.38
C GLU A 46 32.25 -41.07 -10.52
N GLY A 47 33.31 -40.56 -9.88
CA GLY A 47 33.26 -39.29 -9.13
C GLY A 47 33.01 -38.07 -10.02
N ASN A 48 33.60 -38.05 -11.22
CA ASN A 48 33.45 -36.93 -12.17
C ASN A 48 32.07 -36.92 -12.84
N THR A 49 31.40 -38.08 -12.96
CA THR A 49 30.04 -38.15 -13.48
C THR A 49 28.99 -37.56 -12.53
N ILE A 50 29.18 -37.69 -11.22
CA ILE A 50 28.30 -37.12 -10.20
C ILE A 50 28.49 -35.60 -10.10
N GLU A 51 29.74 -35.12 -10.15
CA GLU A 51 30.02 -33.68 -10.19
C GLU A 51 29.50 -33.03 -11.48
N LEU A 52 29.64 -33.72 -12.61
CA LEU A 52 29.12 -33.24 -13.90
C LEU A 52 27.59 -33.11 -13.87
N SER A 53 26.86 -34.11 -13.36
CA SER A 53 25.39 -34.05 -13.30
C SER A 53 24.90 -32.94 -12.35
N ASN A 54 25.60 -32.71 -11.24
CA ASN A 54 25.33 -31.58 -10.35
C ASN A 54 25.53 -30.24 -11.05
N ILE A 55 26.63 -30.06 -11.79
CA ILE A 55 26.88 -28.83 -12.56
C ILE A 55 25.86 -28.66 -13.70
N GLU A 56 25.51 -29.74 -14.41
CA GLU A 56 24.46 -29.73 -15.43
C GLU A 56 23.12 -29.25 -14.85
N SER A 57 22.73 -29.74 -13.67
CA SER A 57 21.50 -29.31 -12.99
C SER A 57 21.51 -27.81 -12.64
N ILE A 58 22.67 -27.27 -12.21
CA ILE A 58 22.83 -25.84 -11.91
C ILE A 58 22.75 -24.99 -13.18
N VAL A 59 23.40 -25.42 -14.26
CA VAL A 59 23.37 -24.74 -15.56
C VAL A 59 21.96 -24.78 -16.16
N MET A 60 21.30 -25.94 -16.10
CA MET A 60 19.91 -26.13 -16.51
C MET A 60 18.99 -25.19 -15.73
N SER A 61 19.09 -25.14 -14.40
CA SER A 61 18.29 -24.24 -13.56
C SER A 61 18.48 -22.77 -13.93
N LYS A 62 19.73 -22.34 -14.19
CA LYS A 62 20.00 -20.96 -14.67
C LYS A 62 19.37 -20.69 -16.04
N ARG A 63 19.40 -21.67 -16.95
CA ARG A 63 18.79 -21.57 -18.28
C ARG A 63 17.27 -21.49 -18.19
N GLU A 64 16.65 -22.34 -17.38
CA GLU A 64 15.21 -22.30 -17.05
C GLU A 64 14.82 -20.92 -16.55
N GLN A 65 15.55 -20.37 -15.57
CA GLN A 65 15.27 -19.03 -15.04
C GLN A 65 15.34 -17.94 -16.11
N ARG A 66 16.34 -17.98 -17.01
CA ARG A 66 16.43 -17.01 -18.12
C ARG A 66 15.24 -17.11 -19.06
N LEU A 67 14.85 -18.34 -19.44
CA LEU A 67 13.71 -18.55 -20.32
C LEU A 67 12.39 -18.14 -19.65
N LEU A 68 12.22 -18.41 -18.35
CA LEU A 68 11.08 -17.93 -17.55
C LEU A 68 10.98 -16.41 -17.59
N VAL A 69 12.11 -15.71 -17.39
CA VAL A 69 12.16 -14.24 -17.44
C VAL A 69 11.84 -13.72 -18.85
N GLN A 70 12.40 -14.32 -19.91
CA GLN A 70 12.11 -13.92 -21.29
C GLN A 70 10.64 -14.11 -21.66
N GLU A 71 10.08 -15.27 -21.31
CA GLU A 71 8.66 -15.57 -21.55
C GLU A 71 7.76 -14.60 -20.79
N TYR A 72 8.10 -14.30 -19.54
CA TYR A 72 7.42 -13.29 -18.73
C TYR A 72 7.37 -11.92 -19.43
N PHE A 73 8.51 -11.41 -19.90
CA PHE A 73 8.58 -10.10 -20.56
C PHE A 73 7.85 -10.08 -21.93
N LYS A 74 7.82 -11.22 -22.63
CA LYS A 74 7.18 -11.31 -23.95
C LYS A 74 5.65 -11.34 -23.88
N SER A 75 5.06 -12.11 -22.95
CA SER A 75 3.62 -12.38 -22.95
C SER A 75 2.85 -11.75 -21.78
N LYS A 76 3.46 -11.73 -20.58
CA LYS A 76 2.75 -11.41 -19.33
C LYS A 76 3.01 -9.99 -18.88
N PHE A 77 4.24 -9.49 -19.06
CA PHE A 77 4.66 -8.17 -18.58
C PHE A 77 3.79 -7.05 -19.11
N TRP A 78 3.54 -6.96 -20.42
CA TRP A 78 2.71 -5.88 -20.99
C TRP A 78 1.27 -5.89 -20.49
N ARG A 79 0.71 -7.08 -20.25
CA ARG A 79 -0.63 -7.23 -19.68
C ARG A 79 -0.67 -6.83 -18.21
N GLU A 80 0.35 -7.22 -17.44
CA GLU A 80 0.51 -6.80 -16.04
C GLU A 80 0.75 -5.28 -15.96
N LEU A 81 1.60 -4.72 -16.83
CA LEU A 81 1.91 -3.29 -16.93
C LEU A 81 0.68 -2.47 -17.28
N GLY A 82 -0.12 -2.89 -18.27
CA GLY A 82 -1.36 -2.19 -18.62
C GLY A 82 -2.36 -2.15 -17.45
N LYS A 83 -2.50 -3.26 -16.71
CA LYS A 83 -3.33 -3.30 -15.49
C LYS A 83 -2.74 -2.45 -14.36
N LEU A 84 -1.42 -2.43 -14.23
CA LEU A 84 -0.71 -1.62 -13.23
C LEU A 84 -0.89 -0.12 -13.51
N ALA A 85 -0.75 0.29 -14.76
CA ALA A 85 -0.97 1.66 -15.22
C ALA A 85 -2.43 2.08 -15.03
N LEU A 86 -3.39 1.21 -15.39
CA LEU A 86 -4.81 1.45 -15.11
C LEU A 86 -5.07 1.67 -13.62
N ALA A 87 -4.52 0.81 -12.76
CA ALA A 87 -4.70 0.95 -11.32
C ALA A 87 -4.04 2.20 -10.77
N ALA A 88 -2.85 2.58 -11.27
CA ALA A 88 -2.17 3.81 -10.91
C ALA A 88 -3.02 5.03 -11.28
N LEU A 89 -3.54 5.07 -12.50
CA LEU A 89 -4.43 6.13 -12.98
C LEU A 89 -5.71 6.23 -12.13
N MET A 90 -6.37 5.10 -11.83
CA MET A 90 -7.57 5.11 -10.98
C MET A 90 -7.28 5.61 -9.56
N ILE A 91 -6.12 5.28 -8.99
CA ILE A 91 -5.68 5.79 -7.69
C ILE A 91 -5.42 7.28 -7.79
N THR A 92 -4.70 7.76 -8.81
CA THR A 92 -4.49 9.18 -9.05
C THR A 92 -5.82 9.94 -9.14
N ILE A 93 -6.76 9.47 -9.98
CA ILE A 93 -8.10 10.07 -10.10
C ILE A 93 -8.81 10.12 -8.74
N THR A 94 -8.71 9.06 -7.94
CA THR A 94 -9.30 9.04 -6.60
C THR A 94 -8.67 10.08 -5.68
N PHE A 95 -7.34 10.15 -5.65
CA PHE A 95 -6.62 11.08 -4.78
C PHE A 95 -6.84 12.53 -5.19
N ASP A 96 -6.93 12.82 -6.48
CA ASP A 96 -6.98 14.19 -6.98
C ASP A 96 -8.39 14.76 -6.92
N TYR A 97 -9.36 14.06 -7.50
CA TYR A 97 -10.73 14.58 -7.66
C TYR A 97 -11.66 14.25 -6.50
N PHE A 98 -11.38 13.22 -5.69
CA PHE A 98 -12.24 12.85 -4.56
C PHE A 98 -11.62 13.24 -3.22
N ILE A 99 -10.32 13.05 -3.02
CA ILE A 99 -9.70 13.32 -1.71
C ILE A 99 -9.17 14.76 -1.67
N SER A 100 -8.23 15.10 -2.55
CA SER A 100 -7.53 16.40 -2.56
C SER A 100 -8.46 17.58 -2.83
N ALA A 101 -9.47 17.38 -3.69
CA ALA A 101 -10.50 18.38 -3.99
C ALA A 101 -11.29 18.88 -2.77
N THR A 102 -11.27 18.13 -1.65
CA THR A 102 -11.97 18.51 -0.41
C THR A 102 -11.13 19.38 0.53
N GLY A 103 -9.87 19.66 0.20
CA GLY A 103 -9.01 20.61 0.90
C GLY A 103 -8.49 20.14 2.27
N ARG A 104 -7.98 21.08 3.08
CA ARG A 104 -7.30 20.82 4.37
C ARG A 104 -8.23 20.36 5.49
N THR A 105 -9.51 20.66 5.37
CA THR A 105 -10.56 20.33 6.34
C THR A 105 -11.49 19.23 5.84
N GLY A 106 -11.21 18.64 4.67
CA GLY A 106 -12.03 17.63 4.03
C GLY A 106 -11.65 16.19 4.38
N LEU A 107 -11.58 15.32 3.38
CA LEU A 107 -11.19 13.93 3.52
C LEU A 107 -9.69 13.81 3.79
N PHE A 108 -9.34 13.00 4.79
CA PHE A 108 -7.97 12.63 5.05
C PHE A 108 -7.62 11.37 4.25
N PRO A 109 -6.59 11.42 3.39
CA PRO A 109 -6.15 10.26 2.64
C PRO A 109 -5.74 9.11 3.57
N ALA A 110 -5.86 7.89 3.06
CA ALA A 110 -5.36 6.71 3.73
C ALA A 110 -3.88 6.46 3.38
N GLY A 111 -3.17 5.74 4.24
CA GLY A 111 -1.79 5.31 3.99
C GLY A 111 -0.73 6.39 4.22
N VAL A 112 0.51 6.05 3.90
CA VAL A 112 1.69 6.89 4.22
C VAL A 112 1.75 8.15 3.36
N GLY A 113 0.97 8.21 2.29
CA GLY A 113 0.70 9.46 1.56
C GLY A 113 0.10 10.54 2.46
N ALA A 114 -0.74 10.17 3.43
CA ALA A 114 -1.26 11.14 4.40
C ALA A 114 -0.15 11.80 5.24
N ILE A 115 0.88 11.01 5.61
CA ILE A 115 2.06 11.50 6.32
C ILE A 115 2.89 12.40 5.40
N ALA A 116 3.12 11.99 4.15
CA ALA A 116 3.84 12.82 3.18
C ALA A 116 3.14 14.18 2.95
N ARG A 117 1.81 14.17 2.83
CA ARG A 117 1.02 15.40 2.63
C ARG A 117 1.06 16.29 3.86
N PHE A 118 0.96 15.69 5.04
CA PHE A 118 1.08 16.41 6.30
C PHE A 118 2.46 17.09 6.43
N LEU A 119 3.55 16.41 6.08
CA LEU A 119 4.89 17.00 6.05
C LEU A 119 5.02 18.14 5.03
N ALA A 120 4.40 18.01 3.85
CA ALA A 120 4.38 19.08 2.85
C ALA A 120 3.64 20.33 3.36
N ILE A 121 2.49 20.16 4.01
CA ILE A 121 1.72 21.27 4.62
C ILE A 121 2.51 21.93 5.76
N LEU A 122 3.20 21.12 6.57
CA LEU A 122 4.02 21.63 7.68
C LEU A 122 5.22 22.46 7.17
N THR A 123 5.85 22.02 6.09
CA THR A 123 7.05 22.67 5.53
C THR A 123 6.69 23.93 4.73
N PHE A 124 5.56 23.92 4.01
CA PHE A 124 5.09 25.05 3.20
C PHE A 124 3.66 25.42 3.58
N PRO A 125 3.43 26.20 4.65
CA PRO A 125 2.08 26.49 5.13
C PRO A 125 1.21 27.34 4.18
N THR A 126 1.84 28.22 3.39
CA THR A 126 1.18 29.25 2.58
C THR A 126 1.21 29.00 1.07
N ASP A 127 2.18 28.22 0.57
CA ASP A 127 2.36 27.98 -0.87
C ASP A 127 1.76 26.62 -1.28
N ILE A 128 0.66 26.65 -2.02
CA ILE A 128 -0.05 25.44 -2.47
C ILE A 128 0.73 24.69 -3.56
N GLY A 129 1.45 25.43 -4.43
CA GLY A 129 2.26 24.83 -5.50
C GLY A 129 3.42 24.02 -4.93
N LEU A 130 4.17 24.61 -3.99
CA LEU A 130 5.27 23.90 -3.32
C LEU A 130 4.77 22.72 -2.46
N GLN A 131 3.59 22.81 -1.84
CA GLN A 131 2.99 21.67 -1.15
C GLN A 131 2.78 20.47 -2.08
N SER A 132 2.28 20.70 -3.30
CA SER A 132 2.07 19.64 -4.30
C SER A 132 3.41 19.02 -4.73
N SER A 133 4.39 19.85 -5.10
CA SER A 133 5.70 19.34 -5.54
C SER A 133 6.45 18.57 -4.44
N PHE A 134 6.48 19.09 -3.22
CA PHE A 134 7.19 18.45 -2.11
C PHE A 134 6.46 17.24 -1.54
N TYR A 135 5.14 17.15 -1.69
CA TYR A 135 4.38 15.93 -1.35
C TYR A 135 4.99 14.70 -2.01
N PHE A 136 5.33 14.76 -3.31
CA PHE A 136 5.93 13.62 -4.03
C PHE A 136 7.33 13.30 -3.53
N ILE A 137 8.12 14.32 -3.19
CA ILE A 137 9.46 14.14 -2.63
C ILE A 137 9.36 13.41 -1.28
N TYR A 138 8.48 13.86 -0.38
CA TYR A 138 8.25 13.19 0.90
C TYR A 138 7.70 11.78 0.71
N TYR A 139 6.73 11.60 -0.19
CA TYR A 139 6.12 10.31 -0.46
C TYR A 139 7.17 9.31 -0.95
N PHE A 140 7.99 9.70 -1.93
CA PHE A 140 9.07 8.87 -2.44
C PHE A 140 10.11 8.55 -1.35
N THR A 141 10.52 9.56 -0.58
CA THR A 141 11.54 9.41 0.48
C THR A 141 11.09 8.44 1.57
N ILE A 142 9.85 8.57 2.06
CA ILE A 142 9.31 7.67 3.09
C ILE A 142 9.19 6.24 2.56
N ASN A 143 9.00 6.07 1.26
CA ASN A 143 8.92 4.76 0.63
C ASN A 143 10.29 4.07 0.46
N ILE A 144 11.42 4.79 0.42
CA ILE A 144 12.74 4.18 0.20
C ILE A 144 13.05 3.06 1.22
N PRO A 145 12.94 3.28 2.55
CA PRO A 145 13.13 2.20 3.53
C PRO A 145 12.18 1.01 3.32
N LEU A 146 10.93 1.29 2.92
CA LEU A 146 9.91 0.26 2.69
C LEU A 146 10.18 -0.55 1.43
N MET A 147 10.73 0.08 0.38
CA MET A 147 11.20 -0.59 -0.83
C MET A 147 12.37 -1.51 -0.53
N ILE A 148 13.34 -1.05 0.29
CA ILE A 148 14.46 -1.89 0.74
C ILE A 148 13.93 -3.10 1.52
N PHE A 149 13.00 -2.88 2.46
CA PHE A 149 12.34 -3.96 3.18
C PHE A 149 11.61 -4.93 2.24
N GLY A 150 10.85 -4.42 1.26
CA GLY A 150 10.13 -5.21 0.28
C GLY A 150 11.07 -6.09 -0.56
N TYR A 151 12.24 -5.56 -0.94
CA TYR A 151 13.22 -6.30 -1.74
C TYR A 151 13.66 -7.58 -1.04
N PHE A 152 13.97 -7.47 0.25
CA PHE A 152 14.47 -8.59 1.05
C PHE A 152 13.36 -9.52 1.58
N LYS A 153 12.18 -8.99 1.94
CA LYS A 153 11.13 -9.78 2.61
C LYS A 153 9.94 -10.18 1.73
N LEU A 154 9.66 -9.47 0.64
CA LEU A 154 8.52 -9.74 -0.25
C LEU A 154 8.93 -10.22 -1.63
N GLY A 155 10.17 -9.92 -2.04
CA GLY A 155 10.81 -10.41 -3.25
C GLY A 155 11.03 -9.31 -4.30
N LYS A 156 11.92 -9.62 -5.25
CA LYS A 156 12.37 -8.67 -6.29
C LYS A 156 11.25 -8.25 -7.23
N LYS A 157 10.44 -9.21 -7.72
CA LYS A 157 9.30 -8.93 -8.62
C LYS A 157 8.33 -7.94 -7.97
N PHE A 158 7.90 -8.24 -6.74
CA PHE A 158 6.97 -7.41 -5.97
C PHE A 158 7.48 -5.99 -5.79
N THR A 159 8.75 -5.85 -5.42
CA THR A 159 9.35 -4.53 -5.17
C THR A 159 9.46 -3.74 -6.46
N PHE A 160 9.93 -4.36 -7.55
CA PHE A 160 10.03 -3.71 -8.85
C PHE A 160 8.66 -3.23 -9.36
N THR A 161 7.63 -4.09 -9.31
CA THR A 161 6.28 -3.69 -9.74
C THR A 161 5.67 -2.60 -8.85
N THR A 162 6.03 -2.57 -7.56
CA THR A 162 5.58 -1.52 -6.64
C THR A 162 6.29 -0.18 -6.90
N VAL A 163 7.60 -0.20 -7.16
CA VAL A 163 8.35 1.00 -7.55
C VAL A 163 7.81 1.56 -8.86
N LEU A 164 7.60 0.69 -9.85
CA LEU A 164 7.02 1.08 -11.13
C LEU A 164 5.61 1.67 -10.97
N PHE A 165 4.79 1.08 -10.09
CA PHE A 165 3.49 1.64 -9.74
C PHE A 165 3.59 3.05 -9.18
N ILE A 166 4.49 3.29 -8.21
CA ILE A 166 4.69 4.61 -7.59
C ILE A 166 5.11 5.63 -8.66
N ILE A 167 6.04 5.26 -9.55
CA ILE A 167 6.48 6.13 -10.66
C ILE A 167 5.32 6.45 -11.59
N LEU A 168 4.52 5.46 -11.99
CA LEU A 168 3.35 5.67 -12.85
C LEU A 168 2.31 6.56 -12.18
N GLN A 169 2.06 6.38 -10.88
CA GLN A 169 1.12 7.21 -10.13
C GLN A 169 1.56 8.67 -10.11
N ILE A 170 2.85 8.93 -9.83
CA ILE A 170 3.44 10.28 -9.86
C ILE A 170 3.34 10.86 -11.28
N ALA A 171 3.68 10.08 -12.30
CA ALA A 171 3.61 10.53 -13.69
C ALA A 171 2.17 10.91 -14.09
N PHE A 172 1.18 10.08 -13.76
CA PHE A 172 -0.22 10.39 -14.05
C PHE A 172 -0.73 11.62 -13.32
N ASP A 173 -0.35 11.79 -12.05
CA ASP A 173 -0.69 13.00 -11.30
C ASP A 173 -0.15 14.25 -12.00
N GLN A 174 1.14 14.26 -12.34
CA GLN A 174 1.77 15.41 -13.01
C GLN A 174 1.14 15.68 -14.38
N ILE A 175 0.82 14.63 -15.13
CA ILE A 175 0.11 14.76 -16.41
C ILE A 175 -1.27 15.40 -16.20
N LEU A 176 -2.05 14.93 -15.23
CA LEU A 176 -3.39 15.47 -14.98
C LEU A 176 -3.35 16.91 -14.47
N GLN A 177 -2.35 17.30 -13.67
CA GLN A 177 -2.18 18.68 -13.21
C GLN A 177 -1.78 19.65 -14.34
N ILE A 178 -1.03 19.19 -15.35
CA ILE A 178 -0.56 20.03 -16.46
C ILE A 178 -1.63 20.22 -17.54
N ILE A 179 -2.49 19.22 -17.77
CA ILE A 179 -3.48 19.28 -18.86
C ILE A 179 -4.58 20.30 -18.53
N PRO A 180 -4.75 21.36 -19.34
CA PRO A 180 -5.85 22.32 -19.17
C PRO A 180 -7.22 21.63 -19.29
N PHE A 181 -8.24 22.15 -18.59
CA PHE A 181 -9.61 21.59 -18.55
C PHE A 181 -9.77 20.20 -17.92
N PHE A 182 -8.68 19.48 -17.66
CA PHE A 182 -8.70 18.23 -16.90
C PHE A 182 -8.07 18.41 -15.52
N ASN A 183 -7.26 19.44 -15.29
CA ASN A 183 -6.68 19.72 -13.97
C ASN A 183 -7.75 19.65 -12.85
N PRO A 184 -7.51 18.93 -11.74
CA PRO A 184 -8.40 18.86 -10.58
C PRO A 184 -8.86 20.21 -9.99
N THR A 185 -8.13 21.31 -10.25
CA THR A 185 -8.56 22.66 -9.86
C THR A 185 -9.72 23.18 -10.69
N ASP A 186 -9.75 22.85 -11.98
CA ASP A 186 -10.69 23.41 -12.95
C ASP A 186 -11.81 22.41 -13.27
N PHE A 187 -11.50 21.11 -13.24
CA PHE A 187 -12.43 20.03 -13.52
C PHE A 187 -12.83 19.30 -12.25
N HIS A 188 -14.14 19.17 -12.06
CA HIS A 188 -14.71 18.44 -10.93
C HIS A 188 -15.61 17.32 -11.43
N ILE A 189 -15.32 16.08 -11.01
CA ILE A 189 -16.04 14.89 -11.47
C ILE A 189 -17.50 14.89 -11.01
N ILE A 190 -17.76 15.32 -9.78
CA ILE A 190 -19.10 15.32 -9.19
C ILE A 190 -19.60 16.75 -9.06
N ILE A 191 -18.93 17.53 -8.23
CA ILE A 191 -19.28 18.90 -7.87
C ILE A 191 -18.02 19.64 -7.41
N ASN A 192 -17.99 20.97 -7.55
CA ASN A 192 -16.95 21.79 -6.93
C ASN A 192 -17.20 21.86 -5.42
N PHE A 193 -16.47 21.04 -4.66
CA PHE A 193 -16.61 20.98 -3.22
C PHE A 193 -16.19 22.31 -2.54
N SER A 194 -15.15 22.98 -3.06
CA SER A 194 -14.68 24.26 -2.52
C SER A 194 -15.74 25.36 -2.64
N LEU A 195 -16.54 25.38 -3.71
CA LEU A 195 -17.64 26.32 -3.86
C LEU A 195 -18.76 26.03 -2.85
N ILE A 196 -19.11 24.76 -2.64
CA ILE A 196 -20.18 24.36 -1.73
C ILE A 196 -19.79 24.62 -0.27
N GLN A 197 -18.51 24.48 0.09
CA GLN A 197 -18.01 24.83 1.41
C GLN A 197 -18.20 26.32 1.74
N ASN A 198 -18.22 27.20 0.72
CA ASN A 198 -18.42 28.64 0.89
C ASN A 198 -19.90 29.05 0.95
N LEU A 199 -20.84 28.14 0.70
CA LEU A 199 -22.28 28.40 0.83
C LEU A 199 -22.71 28.22 2.29
N SER A 200 -23.52 29.16 2.80
CA SER A 200 -23.92 29.27 4.21
C SER A 200 -24.83 28.15 4.74
N ASN A 201 -25.13 27.11 3.95
CA ASN A 201 -25.94 25.94 4.36
C ASN A 201 -25.07 24.68 4.53
N SER A 202 -24.41 24.57 5.70
CA SER A 202 -23.41 23.55 6.06
C SER A 202 -23.85 22.08 5.96
N TRP A 203 -25.16 21.80 6.03
CA TRP A 203 -25.66 20.42 5.97
C TRP A 203 -25.37 19.73 4.63
N ASN A 204 -25.44 20.49 3.52
CA ASN A 204 -25.14 19.96 2.21
C ASN A 204 -23.66 19.57 2.07
N THR A 205 -22.74 20.38 2.61
CA THR A 205 -21.29 20.13 2.54
C THR A 205 -20.91 18.83 3.23
N SER A 206 -21.51 18.55 4.40
CA SER A 206 -21.25 17.31 5.14
C SER A 206 -21.73 16.07 4.36
N ILE A 207 -22.94 16.12 3.79
CA ILE A 207 -23.49 15.02 2.98
C ILE A 207 -22.59 14.73 1.78
N TRP A 208 -22.18 15.78 1.07
CA TRP A 208 -21.26 15.63 -0.07
C TRP A 208 -19.92 15.05 0.34
N LEU A 209 -19.40 15.39 1.52
CA LEU A 209 -18.15 14.81 2.02
C LEU A 209 -18.26 13.28 2.20
N PHE A 210 -19.41 12.78 2.70
CA PHE A 210 -19.68 11.34 2.79
C PHE A 210 -19.83 10.68 1.41
N ILE A 211 -20.44 11.36 0.44
CA ILE A 211 -20.54 10.88 -0.95
C ILE A 211 -19.15 10.76 -1.56
N PHE A 212 -18.30 11.78 -1.43
CA PHE A 212 -16.91 11.74 -1.89
C PHE A 212 -16.12 10.63 -1.20
N GLY A 213 -16.28 10.48 0.11
CA GLY A 213 -15.62 9.43 0.89
C GLY A 213 -16.05 8.03 0.45
N SER A 214 -17.35 7.80 0.25
CA SER A 214 -17.86 6.49 -0.18
C SER A 214 -17.45 6.12 -1.60
N LEU A 215 -17.66 7.01 -2.58
CA LEU A 215 -17.31 6.76 -3.98
C LEU A 215 -15.80 6.67 -4.19
N GLY A 216 -15.05 7.60 -3.61
CA GLY A 216 -13.59 7.56 -3.59
C GLY A 216 -13.09 6.27 -2.92
N GLY A 217 -13.74 5.81 -1.86
CA GLY A 217 -13.39 4.58 -1.16
C GLY A 217 -13.60 3.36 -2.04
N VAL A 218 -14.74 3.26 -2.73
CA VAL A 218 -15.02 2.17 -3.66
C VAL A 218 -13.99 2.14 -4.80
N LEU A 219 -13.71 3.30 -5.43
CA LEU A 219 -12.75 3.39 -6.51
C LEU A 219 -11.32 3.03 -6.06
N LEU A 220 -10.92 3.51 -4.88
CA LEU A 220 -9.63 3.18 -4.26
C LEU A 220 -9.51 1.68 -3.99
N GLY A 221 -10.54 1.07 -3.41
CA GLY A 221 -10.56 -0.37 -3.12
C GLY A 221 -10.55 -1.23 -4.38
N ALA A 222 -11.23 -0.79 -5.45
CA ALA A 222 -11.17 -1.46 -6.74
C ALA A 222 -9.75 -1.42 -7.31
N SER A 223 -9.09 -0.27 -7.23
CA SER A 223 -7.72 -0.09 -7.70
C SER A 223 -6.72 -0.94 -6.90
N TYR A 224 -6.81 -0.93 -5.57
CA TYR A 224 -6.00 -1.80 -4.71
C TYR A 224 -6.17 -3.28 -5.06
N SER A 225 -7.39 -3.72 -5.37
CA SER A 225 -7.63 -5.10 -5.78
C SER A 225 -6.89 -5.50 -7.06
N ILE A 226 -6.77 -4.57 -8.03
CA ILE A 226 -6.02 -4.81 -9.28
C ILE A 226 -4.52 -4.91 -8.97
N VAL A 227 -4.00 -3.98 -8.16
CA VAL A 227 -2.59 -3.96 -7.74
C VAL A 227 -2.20 -5.26 -7.01
N TYR A 228 -3.02 -5.70 -6.06
CA TYR A 228 -2.75 -6.92 -5.29
C TYR A 228 -2.86 -8.21 -6.12
N LYS A 229 -3.72 -8.24 -7.15
CA LYS A 229 -3.80 -9.37 -8.10
C LYS A 229 -2.53 -9.55 -8.93
N ILE A 230 -1.84 -8.46 -9.26
CA ILE A 230 -0.55 -8.48 -9.97
C ILE A 230 0.59 -8.96 -9.05
N GLY A 231 0.38 -8.91 -7.74
CA GLY A 231 1.46 -9.09 -6.76
C GLY A 231 2.31 -7.83 -6.66
N SER A 232 1.67 -6.67 -6.68
CA SER A 232 2.27 -5.36 -6.41
C SER A 232 1.61 -4.73 -5.17
N SER A 233 1.96 -3.49 -4.87
CA SER A 233 1.44 -2.67 -3.78
C SER A 233 1.25 -1.23 -4.24
N SER A 234 0.37 -0.49 -3.55
CA SER A 234 0.22 0.96 -3.79
C SER A 234 1.39 1.80 -3.21
N GLY A 235 2.33 1.14 -2.52
CA GLY A 235 3.37 1.77 -1.74
C GLY A 235 2.97 1.98 -0.27
N GLY A 236 3.91 2.48 0.52
CA GLY A 236 3.68 2.84 1.92
C GLY A 236 3.35 1.65 2.82
N ALA A 237 2.29 1.78 3.61
CA ALA A 237 1.89 0.83 4.63
C ALA A 237 1.52 -0.53 4.03
N ASP A 238 1.20 -0.56 2.73
CA ASP A 238 0.90 -1.76 1.99
C ASP A 238 2.07 -2.76 1.97
N PHE A 239 3.32 -2.30 2.00
CA PHE A 239 4.48 -3.20 2.15
C PHE A 239 4.35 -4.04 3.42
N LEU A 240 4.02 -3.41 4.54
CA LEU A 240 3.86 -4.08 5.83
C LEU A 240 2.57 -4.91 5.86
N THR A 241 1.46 -4.40 5.34
CA THR A 241 0.18 -5.12 5.41
C THR A 241 0.20 -6.38 4.53
N ILE A 242 0.85 -6.35 3.38
CA ILE A 242 1.03 -7.53 2.51
C ILE A 242 1.98 -8.54 3.15
N PHE A 243 3.06 -8.07 3.79
CA PHE A 243 3.95 -8.95 4.55
C PHE A 243 3.22 -9.67 5.68
N PHE A 244 2.46 -8.93 6.50
CA PHE A 244 1.65 -9.53 7.55
C PHE A 244 0.50 -10.38 7.02
N SER A 245 -0.03 -10.07 5.84
CA SER A 245 -1.06 -10.87 5.18
C SER A 245 -0.54 -12.26 4.81
N LYS A 246 0.69 -12.34 4.27
CA LYS A 246 1.36 -13.62 3.97
C LYS A 246 1.66 -14.43 5.23
N ILE A 247 2.16 -13.78 6.29
CA ILE A 247 2.51 -14.49 7.53
C ILE A 247 1.26 -14.97 8.27
N LYS A 248 0.23 -14.12 8.36
CA LYS A 248 -0.97 -14.41 9.16
C LYS A 248 -2.08 -15.09 8.36
N ASN A 249 -1.90 -15.30 7.05
CA ASN A 249 -2.92 -15.80 6.12
C ASN A 249 -4.26 -15.06 6.27
N LYS A 250 -4.21 -13.73 6.38
CA LYS A 250 -5.38 -12.87 6.59
C LYS A 250 -5.63 -11.99 5.36
N PRO A 251 -6.89 -11.69 5.03
CA PRO A 251 -7.21 -10.78 3.92
C PRO A 251 -6.50 -9.44 4.05
N VAL A 252 -5.81 -9.03 2.97
CA VAL A 252 -5.03 -7.77 2.93
C VAL A 252 -5.92 -6.57 3.25
N GLY A 253 -7.15 -6.54 2.74
CA GLY A 253 -8.06 -5.40 2.96
C GLY A 253 -8.35 -5.13 4.45
N ASN A 254 -8.45 -6.17 5.29
CA ASN A 254 -8.67 -5.98 6.73
C ASN A 254 -7.41 -5.44 7.43
N LEU A 255 -6.24 -5.92 7.03
CA LEU A 255 -4.97 -5.45 7.58
C LEU A 255 -4.71 -4.00 7.17
N ASN A 256 -4.96 -3.68 5.90
CA ASN A 256 -4.82 -2.32 5.38
C ASN A 256 -5.77 -1.34 6.07
N ARG A 257 -7.03 -1.73 6.28
CA ARG A 257 -7.99 -0.93 7.07
C ARG A 257 -7.45 -0.55 8.45
N ASN A 258 -6.92 -1.52 9.17
CA ASN A 258 -6.42 -1.29 10.52
C ASN A 258 -5.18 -0.38 10.51
N ALA A 259 -4.25 -0.58 9.57
CA ALA A 259 -3.11 0.31 9.38
C ALA A 259 -3.54 1.74 9.05
N ASN A 260 -4.52 1.88 8.14
CA ASN A 260 -5.05 3.18 7.74
C ASN A 260 -5.79 3.89 8.87
N PHE A 261 -6.50 3.17 9.75
CA PHE A 261 -7.08 3.80 10.95
C PHE A 261 -6.03 4.31 11.93
N MET A 262 -4.91 3.58 12.11
CA MET A 262 -3.81 4.07 12.94
C MET A 262 -3.19 5.35 12.35
N ILE A 263 -2.97 5.36 11.04
CA ILE A 263 -2.45 6.54 10.33
C ILE A 263 -3.45 7.70 10.42
N LEU A 264 -4.74 7.46 10.19
CA LEU A 264 -5.79 8.47 10.28
C LEU A 264 -5.82 9.12 11.68
N GLY A 265 -5.80 8.30 12.74
CA GLY A 265 -5.76 8.79 14.11
C GLY A 265 -4.53 9.66 14.38
N PHE A 266 -3.35 9.20 13.94
CA PHE A 266 -2.12 9.98 14.06
C PHE A 266 -2.21 11.32 13.32
N ILE A 267 -2.64 11.32 12.06
CA ILE A 267 -2.71 12.52 11.23
C ILE A 267 -3.74 13.51 11.75
N ILE A 268 -4.91 13.06 12.20
CA ILE A 268 -5.93 13.96 12.73
C ILE A 268 -5.47 14.64 14.02
N ILE A 269 -4.81 13.91 14.92
CA ILE A 269 -4.25 14.48 16.15
C ILE A 269 -3.18 15.52 15.80
N MET A 270 -2.24 15.17 14.91
CA MET A 270 -1.16 16.07 14.50
C MET A 270 -1.67 17.30 13.76
N ASN A 271 -2.58 17.13 12.81
CA ASN A 271 -3.16 18.24 12.06
C ASN A 271 -3.92 19.19 12.99
N SER A 272 -4.65 18.66 13.99
CA SER A 272 -5.40 19.50 14.94
C SER A 272 -4.48 20.34 15.83
N ILE A 273 -3.30 19.83 16.18
CA ILE A 273 -2.31 20.61 16.94
C ILE A 273 -1.81 21.79 16.11
N ILE A 274 -1.56 21.60 14.81
CA ILE A 274 -0.96 22.62 13.92
C ILE A 274 -1.99 23.57 13.32
N LEU A 275 -3.23 23.13 13.09
CA LEU A 275 -4.23 23.92 12.38
C LEU A 275 -4.54 25.24 13.11
N PRO A 276 -4.41 26.40 12.44
CA PRO A 276 -4.82 27.68 13.00
C PRO A 276 -6.33 27.74 13.23
N ALA A 277 -6.76 28.41 14.31
CA ALA A 277 -8.19 28.53 14.64
C ALA A 277 -8.98 29.33 13.58
N SER A 278 -8.32 30.17 12.77
CA SER A 278 -8.96 30.87 11.64
C SER A 278 -9.45 29.95 10.54
N MET A 279 -8.79 28.80 10.33
CA MET A 279 -9.18 27.84 9.30
C MET A 279 -10.34 26.92 9.74
N LEU A 280 -10.76 27.01 11.01
CA LEU A 280 -11.88 26.24 11.54
C LEU A 280 -13.19 26.93 11.18
N SER A 281 -14.22 26.13 10.86
CA SER A 281 -15.52 26.67 10.47
C SER A 281 -16.20 27.39 11.63
N ALA A 282 -17.05 28.37 11.32
CA ALA A 282 -17.84 29.08 12.33
C ALA A 282 -18.63 28.10 13.22
N GLU A 283 -19.21 27.07 12.62
CA GLU A 283 -19.97 26.02 13.32
C GLU A 283 -19.12 25.24 14.33
N GLN A 284 -17.88 24.87 13.97
CA GLN A 284 -16.97 24.18 14.89
C GLN A 284 -16.64 25.02 16.12
N LYS A 285 -16.49 26.33 15.91
CA LYS A 285 -16.27 27.30 16.98
C LYS A 285 -17.53 27.48 17.83
N MET A 286 -18.68 27.69 17.20
CA MET A 286 -19.98 27.82 17.87
C MET A 286 -20.29 26.61 18.75
N ASN A 287 -20.12 25.38 18.24
CA ASN A 287 -20.38 24.17 19.01
C ASN A 287 -19.52 24.05 20.27
N ALA A 288 -18.29 24.55 20.26
CA ALA A 288 -17.45 24.56 21.46
C ALA A 288 -17.87 25.65 22.45
N LEU A 289 -18.27 26.82 21.94
CA LEU A 289 -18.60 28.01 22.74
C LEU A 289 -20.03 27.99 23.31
N TYR A 290 -21.00 27.38 22.60
CA TYR A 290 -22.39 27.20 23.05
C TYR A 290 -22.54 26.31 24.28
N ASN A 291 -21.54 25.46 24.53
CA ASN A 291 -21.49 24.58 25.68
C ASN A 291 -20.94 25.27 26.94
N LEU A 292 -20.57 26.56 26.86
CA LEU A 292 -20.20 27.37 28.01
C LEU A 292 -21.45 28.09 28.55
N SER A 293 -21.62 28.09 29.86
CA SER A 293 -22.54 29.02 30.51
C SER A 293 -21.98 30.45 30.45
N VAL A 294 -22.83 31.46 30.67
CA VAL A 294 -22.37 32.85 30.76
C VAL A 294 -21.29 33.01 31.84
N ASP A 295 -21.45 32.35 33.00
CA ASP A 295 -20.48 32.41 34.10
C ASP A 295 -19.13 31.77 33.70
N ASP A 296 -19.16 30.61 33.04
CA ASP A 296 -17.94 29.94 32.54
C ASP A 296 -17.25 30.78 31.46
N ALA A 297 -18.03 31.49 30.64
CA ALA A 297 -17.51 32.36 29.60
C ALA A 297 -16.79 33.58 30.19
N PHE A 298 -17.26 34.15 31.30
CA PHE A 298 -16.52 35.20 32.04
C PHE A 298 -15.20 34.70 32.63
N GLN A 299 -15.15 33.43 33.06
CA GLN A 299 -13.93 32.81 33.60
C GLN A 299 -12.97 32.32 32.51
N THR A 300 -13.38 32.37 31.24
CA THR A 300 -12.57 31.97 30.11
C THR A 300 -11.82 33.16 29.55
N TYR A 301 -10.49 33.10 29.52
CA TYR A 301 -9.64 34.17 29.00
C TYR A 301 -9.11 33.88 27.59
N THR A 302 -9.03 34.92 26.77
CA THR A 302 -8.41 34.91 25.44
C THR A 302 -6.91 35.15 25.52
N LYS A 303 -6.20 35.00 24.38
CA LYS A 303 -4.74 35.22 24.30
C LYS A 303 -4.32 36.62 24.74
N ASP A 304 -5.21 37.59 24.58
CA ASP A 304 -4.97 39.00 24.91
C ASP A 304 -5.26 39.32 26.38
N GLY A 305 -5.58 38.32 27.20
CA GLY A 305 -5.85 38.47 28.63
C GLY A 305 -7.25 39.00 28.97
N LYS A 306 -8.11 39.21 27.98
CA LYS A 306 -9.52 39.62 28.16
C LYS A 306 -10.41 38.40 28.39
N ASN A 307 -11.56 38.61 29.04
CA ASN A 307 -12.54 37.54 29.14
C ASN A 307 -13.19 37.27 27.77
N LEU A 308 -13.78 36.08 27.58
CA LEU A 308 -14.34 35.65 26.32
C LEU A 308 -15.50 36.53 25.85
N ILE A 309 -16.37 36.96 26.77
CA ILE A 309 -17.55 37.79 26.45
C ILE A 309 -17.12 39.17 25.95
N GLU A 310 -16.18 39.81 26.64
CA GLU A 310 -15.56 41.07 26.24
C GLU A 310 -14.92 40.94 24.86
N SER A 311 -14.15 39.87 24.63
CA SER A 311 -13.51 39.61 23.34
C SER A 311 -14.53 39.38 22.20
N LEU A 312 -15.69 38.76 22.49
CA LEU A 312 -16.75 38.55 21.52
C LEU A 312 -17.44 39.88 21.14
N PHE A 313 -17.77 40.72 22.12
CA PHE A 313 -18.35 42.04 21.86
C PHE A 313 -17.38 42.94 21.11
N GLU A 314 -16.11 42.99 21.53
CA GLU A 314 -15.08 43.75 20.81
C GLU A 314 -14.91 43.28 19.37
N TYR A 315 -14.99 41.98 19.11
CA TYR A 315 -14.90 41.46 17.74
C TYR A 315 -16.10 41.86 16.88
N VAL A 316 -17.31 41.80 17.45
CA VAL A 316 -18.55 42.20 16.75
C VAL A 316 -18.57 43.70 16.47
N LEU A 317 -18.14 44.53 17.43
CA LEU A 317 -18.13 45.99 17.32
C LEU A 317 -16.92 46.52 16.51
N GLY A 318 -15.76 45.87 16.63
CA GLY A 318 -14.49 46.34 16.07
C GLY A 318 -14.30 46.06 14.57
N LYS A 319 -15.20 45.31 13.93
CA LYS A 319 -15.16 45.10 12.48
C LYS A 319 -15.68 46.31 11.69
N ASP A 320 -16.37 47.24 12.36
CA ASP A 320 -16.88 48.50 11.80
C ASP A 320 -15.91 49.67 11.97
N ASN A 321 -14.66 49.54 11.49
CA ASN A 321 -13.76 50.68 11.28
C ASN A 321 -14.23 51.62 10.13
N ARG A 322 -15.55 51.76 9.93
CA ARG A 322 -16.19 52.70 9.00
C ARG A 322 -17.23 53.54 9.75
N GLY A 323 -16.75 54.53 10.53
CA GLY A 323 -17.63 55.51 11.16
C GLY A 323 -18.49 54.95 12.30
N PRO A 324 -19.46 55.72 12.85
CA PRO A 324 -20.27 55.27 13.99
C PRO A 324 -20.88 53.92 13.65
N ALA A 325 -20.51 52.89 14.43
CA ALA A 325 -20.85 51.50 14.18
C ALA A 325 -22.34 51.38 13.87
N TYR A 326 -22.68 51.07 12.62
CA TYR A 326 -24.03 50.65 12.29
C TYR A 326 -24.15 49.24 12.87
N LEU A 327 -24.50 49.17 14.15
CA LEU A 327 -24.83 47.92 14.84
C LEU A 327 -25.76 47.13 13.91
N ASP A 328 -25.39 45.89 13.60
CA ASP A 328 -26.20 45.00 12.77
C ASP A 328 -27.67 45.14 13.22
N PRO A 329 -28.61 45.48 12.32
CA PRO A 329 -30.01 45.71 12.69
C PRO A 329 -30.64 44.49 13.39
N ALA A 330 -30.19 43.29 13.07
CA ALA A 330 -30.57 42.08 13.78
C ALA A 330 -29.94 42.04 15.17
N PHE A 331 -28.66 42.39 15.32
CA PHE A 331 -28.00 42.48 16.63
C PHE A 331 -28.68 43.48 17.55
N SER A 332 -28.96 44.68 17.03
CA SER A 332 -29.66 45.74 17.75
C SER A 332 -31.08 45.33 18.16
N LYS A 333 -31.78 44.56 17.31
CA LYS A 333 -33.10 44.02 17.63
C LYS A 333 -33.04 42.90 18.66
N TYR A 334 -32.08 41.98 18.57
CA TYR A 334 -31.94 40.85 19.49
C TYR A 334 -31.49 41.26 20.87
N PHE A 335 -30.64 42.29 20.97
CA PHE A 335 -30.26 42.89 22.25
C PHE A 335 -31.23 44.00 22.70
N ASP A 336 -32.36 44.21 22.01
CA ASP A 336 -33.37 45.25 22.33
C ASP A 336 -32.81 46.68 22.46
N LEU A 337 -31.73 46.98 21.71
CA LEU A 337 -31.01 48.25 21.74
C LEU A 337 -31.74 49.38 20.98
N LEU A 338 -32.84 49.05 20.28
CA LEU A 338 -33.65 49.97 19.49
C LEU A 338 -34.89 50.52 20.24
N GLY A 339 -35.20 49.96 21.41
CA GLY A 339 -36.42 50.29 22.18
C GLY A 339 -36.30 51.55 23.05
N ASP A 340 -35.09 52.04 23.29
CA ASP A 340 -34.85 53.17 24.20
C ASP A 340 -34.47 54.43 23.42
N ALA A 341 -34.89 55.61 23.89
CA ALA A 341 -34.63 56.90 23.23
C ALA A 341 -33.12 57.25 23.07
N LYS A 342 -32.24 56.39 23.62
CA LYS A 342 -30.78 56.37 23.48
C LYS A 342 -30.26 55.63 22.24
N ALA A 343 -31.10 55.14 21.33
CA ALA A 343 -30.71 54.39 20.11
C ALA A 343 -29.82 55.16 19.08
N LYS A 344 -29.25 56.32 19.46
CA LYS A 344 -28.21 57.06 18.72
C LYS A 344 -26.83 57.04 19.41
N GLU A 345 -26.72 56.48 20.62
CA GLU A 345 -25.46 56.41 21.36
C GLU A 345 -24.74 55.08 21.10
N ILE A 346 -23.42 55.18 20.90
CA ILE A 346 -22.54 54.02 20.77
C ILE A 346 -22.49 53.34 22.13
N TYR A 347 -23.10 52.17 22.27
CA TYR A 347 -22.95 51.36 23.48
C TYR A 347 -21.49 50.93 23.65
N SER A 348 -20.93 51.18 24.84
CA SER A 348 -19.63 50.65 25.23
C SER A 348 -19.71 49.14 25.48
N VAL A 349 -18.57 48.43 25.33
CA VAL A 349 -18.50 46.98 25.63
C VAL A 349 -18.95 46.68 27.06
N SER A 350 -18.62 47.55 28.02
CA SER A 350 -19.06 47.43 29.42
C SER A 350 -20.57 47.49 29.57
N GLU A 351 -21.26 48.42 28.90
CA GLU A 351 -22.72 48.54 28.99
C GLU A 351 -23.45 47.33 28.40
N LEU A 352 -22.90 46.75 27.32
CA LEU A 352 -23.45 45.54 26.71
C LEU A 352 -23.22 44.30 27.58
N ILE A 353 -22.09 44.23 28.28
CA ILE A 353 -21.81 43.19 29.27
C ILE A 353 -22.80 43.29 30.44
N ASP A 354 -23.00 44.49 30.99
CA ASP A 354 -23.95 44.72 32.08
C ASP A 354 -25.38 44.35 31.66
N TYR A 355 -25.76 44.71 30.43
CA TYR A 355 -27.04 44.32 29.85
C TYR A 355 -27.19 42.79 29.77
N LEU A 356 -26.18 42.09 29.23
CA LEU A 356 -26.17 40.63 29.14
C LEU A 356 -26.34 39.98 30.52
N VAL A 357 -25.65 40.50 31.54
CA VAL A 357 -25.72 39.99 32.92
C VAL A 357 -27.10 40.28 33.54
N SER A 358 -27.69 41.45 33.28
CA SER A 358 -28.98 41.87 33.84
C SER A 358 -30.18 41.02 33.37
N LYS A 359 -30.09 40.41 32.18
CA LYS A 359 -31.17 39.65 31.55
C LYS A 359 -31.27 38.19 32.02
N GLN A 360 -31.05 37.90 33.30
CA GLN A 360 -31.30 36.56 33.82
C GLN A 360 -32.81 36.24 33.81
N PRO A 361 -33.25 35.04 33.37
CA PRO A 361 -32.46 33.86 32.99
C PRO A 361 -32.13 33.75 31.48
N ASP A 362 -32.55 34.73 30.67
CA ASP A 362 -32.43 34.72 29.20
C ASP A 362 -31.02 35.05 28.68
N ASN A 363 -30.08 35.41 29.56
CA ASN A 363 -28.70 35.74 29.24
C ASN A 363 -27.98 34.66 28.42
N ASN A 364 -28.29 33.38 28.64
CA ASN A 364 -27.73 32.27 27.86
C ASN A 364 -28.15 32.31 26.38
N TYR A 365 -29.38 32.77 26.08
CA TYR A 365 -29.85 32.91 24.71
C TYR A 365 -29.12 34.04 23.99
N LEU A 366 -29.00 35.21 24.66
CA LEU A 366 -28.23 36.35 24.16
C LEU A 366 -26.75 36.02 23.95
N TYR A 367 -26.14 35.27 24.86
CA TYR A 367 -24.77 34.78 24.72
C TYR A 367 -24.61 33.87 23.49
N ARG A 368 -25.51 32.91 23.29
CA ARG A 368 -25.49 32.05 22.08
C ARG A 368 -25.62 32.87 20.80
N TYR A 369 -26.49 33.86 20.79
CA TYR A 369 -26.62 34.75 19.63
C TYR A 369 -25.34 35.58 19.39
N LEU A 370 -24.72 36.13 20.43
CA LEU A 370 -23.43 36.84 20.34
C LEU A 370 -22.33 35.94 19.76
N VAL A 371 -22.23 34.71 20.28
CA VAL A 371 -21.29 33.69 19.77
C VAL A 371 -21.54 33.39 18.29
N GLN A 372 -22.80 33.21 17.89
CA GLN A 372 -23.19 32.96 16.50
C GLN A 372 -22.69 34.09 15.59
N LEU A 373 -23.00 35.33 15.96
CA LEU A 373 -22.65 36.51 15.17
C LEU A 373 -21.13 36.66 15.07
N ALA A 374 -20.41 36.54 16.18
CA ALA A 374 -18.95 36.65 16.20
C ALA A 374 -18.28 35.56 15.35
N CYS A 375 -18.69 34.29 15.53
CA CYS A 375 -18.10 33.16 14.81
C CYS A 375 -18.39 33.21 13.31
N ASN A 376 -19.62 33.56 12.91
CA ASN A 376 -19.96 33.76 11.50
C ASN A 376 -19.16 34.90 10.88
N ASN A 377 -18.78 35.89 11.68
CA ASN A 377 -17.91 36.98 11.25
C ASN A 377 -16.41 36.63 11.29
N GLY A 378 -16.02 35.41 11.65
CA GLY A 378 -14.64 34.92 11.61
C GLY A 378 -13.90 34.87 12.94
N PHE A 379 -14.55 35.20 14.07
CA PHE A 379 -13.96 35.16 15.41
C PHE A 379 -13.30 33.80 15.67
N GLY A 380 -12.20 33.76 16.43
CA GLY A 380 -11.63 32.50 16.91
C GLY A 380 -10.10 32.45 17.03
N GLU A 381 -9.36 33.36 16.39
CA GLU A 381 -7.89 33.35 16.47
C GLU A 381 -7.35 33.64 17.87
N ASN A 382 -8.05 34.47 18.63
CA ASN A 382 -7.66 34.88 19.98
C ASN A 382 -8.09 33.87 21.04
N LEU A 383 -8.74 32.76 20.66
CA LEU A 383 -9.07 31.69 21.61
C LEU A 383 -7.79 31.07 22.17
N ALA A 384 -7.79 30.83 23.49
CA ALA A 384 -6.66 30.27 24.22
C ALA A 384 -7.09 29.08 25.09
N GLY A 385 -6.10 28.42 25.70
CA GLY A 385 -6.28 27.40 26.73
C GLY A 385 -7.23 26.28 26.34
N TRP A 386 -8.10 25.88 27.27
CA TRP A 386 -9.02 24.75 27.10
C TRP A 386 -10.10 25.02 26.03
N THR A 387 -10.48 26.27 25.81
CA THR A 387 -11.48 26.64 24.80
C THR A 387 -10.94 26.44 23.39
N LEU A 388 -9.68 26.81 23.14
CA LEU A 388 -9.01 26.48 21.88
C LEU A 388 -8.90 24.96 21.67
N VAL A 389 -8.59 24.21 22.72
CA VAL A 389 -8.54 22.75 22.67
C VAL A 389 -9.92 22.18 22.33
N LYS A 390 -10.99 22.63 22.99
CA LYS A 390 -12.38 22.20 22.69
C LYS A 390 -12.75 22.47 21.24
N VAL A 391 -12.47 23.66 20.71
CA VAL A 391 -12.73 24.00 19.29
C VAL A 391 -11.97 23.05 18.35
N LYS A 392 -10.69 22.77 18.64
CA LYS A 392 -9.87 21.83 17.86
C LYS A 392 -10.38 20.38 17.99
N LEU A 393 -10.90 19.97 19.16
CA LEU A 393 -11.53 18.65 19.35
C LEU A 393 -12.82 18.52 18.53
N THR A 394 -13.62 19.58 18.42
CA THR A 394 -14.82 19.58 17.55
C THR A 394 -14.45 19.39 16.09
N PHE A 395 -13.29 19.88 15.65
CA PHE A 395 -12.74 19.58 14.33
C PHE A 395 -12.34 18.10 14.19
N ILE A 396 -11.63 17.54 15.18
CA ILE A 396 -11.24 16.12 15.21
C ILE A 396 -12.46 15.20 15.05
N PHE A 397 -13.52 15.45 15.81
CA PHE A 397 -14.74 14.65 15.78
C PHE A 397 -15.80 15.20 14.83
N GLY A 398 -15.39 16.03 13.87
CA GLY A 398 -16.26 16.60 12.84
C GLY A 398 -16.60 15.62 11.71
N PRO A 399 -17.43 16.05 10.75
CA PRO A 399 -17.82 15.25 9.58
C PRO A 399 -16.63 14.66 8.81
N SER A 400 -15.51 15.38 8.78
CA SER A 400 -14.27 15.00 8.10
C SER A 400 -13.66 13.68 8.58
N LEU A 401 -13.63 13.45 9.90
CA LEU A 401 -13.18 12.18 10.47
C LEU A 401 -14.09 11.04 10.03
N PHE A 402 -15.40 11.21 10.20
CA PHE A 402 -16.38 10.17 9.88
C PHE A 402 -16.41 9.86 8.38
N ALA A 403 -16.33 10.87 7.52
CA ALA A 403 -16.25 10.67 6.08
C ALA A 403 -14.94 9.95 5.67
N SER A 404 -13.82 10.25 6.35
CA SER A 404 -12.55 9.54 6.16
C SER A 404 -12.60 8.10 6.67
N ILE A 405 -13.33 7.83 7.76
CA ILE A 405 -13.62 6.46 8.21
C ILE A 405 -14.43 5.71 7.15
N VAL A 406 -15.47 6.35 6.59
CA VAL A 406 -16.27 5.77 5.49
C VAL A 406 -15.38 5.46 4.28
N LEU A 407 -14.49 6.37 3.89
CA LEU A 407 -13.49 6.15 2.83
C LEU A 407 -12.65 4.88 3.08
N ILE A 408 -12.12 4.72 4.31
CA ILE A 408 -11.31 3.55 4.70
C ILE A 408 -12.16 2.27 4.73
N LEU A 409 -13.41 2.34 5.20
CA LEU A 409 -14.31 1.20 5.24
C LEU A 409 -14.73 0.75 3.84
N CYS A 410 -15.15 1.67 2.98
CA CYS A 410 -15.51 1.40 1.59
C CYS A 410 -14.33 0.81 0.81
N SER A 411 -13.13 1.39 0.93
CA SER A 411 -11.94 0.85 0.27
C SER A 411 -11.57 -0.54 0.75
N SER A 412 -11.62 -0.81 2.05
CA SER A 412 -11.37 -2.14 2.62
C SER A 412 -12.42 -3.16 2.19
N ALA A 413 -13.71 -2.80 2.24
CA ALA A 413 -14.81 -3.66 1.84
C ALA A 413 -14.70 -4.05 0.36
N THR A 414 -14.49 -3.06 -0.52
CA THR A 414 -14.33 -3.28 -1.96
C THR A 414 -13.07 -4.09 -2.27
N THR A 415 -11.94 -3.80 -1.61
CA THR A 415 -10.71 -4.58 -1.75
C THR A 415 -10.94 -6.05 -1.39
N ASN A 416 -11.58 -6.34 -0.26
CA ASN A 416 -11.85 -7.71 0.18
C ASN A 416 -12.87 -8.44 -0.70
N ALA A 417 -13.81 -7.70 -1.30
CA ALA A 417 -14.78 -8.26 -2.24
C ALA A 417 -14.11 -8.65 -3.56
N LEU A 418 -13.25 -7.79 -4.10
CA LEU A 418 -12.62 -7.98 -5.41
C LEU A 418 -11.30 -8.79 -5.34
N TYR A 419 -10.67 -8.88 -4.17
CA TYR A 419 -9.46 -9.68 -3.92
C TYR A 419 -9.60 -10.56 -2.66
N PRO A 420 -10.43 -11.62 -2.69
CA PRO A 420 -10.69 -12.49 -1.55
C PRO A 420 -9.58 -13.56 -1.34
N LYS A 421 -8.30 -13.21 -1.50
CA LYS A 421 -7.19 -14.18 -1.57
C LYS A 421 -7.11 -15.18 -0.41
N PHE A 422 -7.26 -14.73 0.84
CA PHE A 422 -7.19 -15.61 2.02
C PHE A 422 -8.57 -15.98 2.56
N LYS A 423 -9.64 -15.74 1.79
CA LYS A 423 -11.00 -16.10 2.18
C LYS A 423 -11.21 -17.57 1.84
N LEU A 424 -11.30 -18.42 2.85
CA LEU A 424 -11.54 -19.85 2.68
C LEU A 424 -13.03 -20.17 2.56
N ARG A 425 -13.33 -21.15 1.71
CA ARG A 425 -14.63 -21.81 1.61
C ARG A 425 -14.41 -23.31 1.57
N THR A 426 -15.41 -24.03 2.04
CA THR A 426 -15.47 -25.48 1.90
C THR A 426 -16.44 -25.79 0.78
N TYR A 427 -15.95 -26.45 -0.26
CA TYR A 427 -16.71 -26.85 -1.45
C TYR A 427 -17.08 -28.31 -1.30
N LEU A 428 -18.38 -28.60 -1.29
CA LEU A 428 -18.91 -29.96 -1.32
C LEU A 428 -19.40 -30.26 -2.73
N ILE A 429 -18.64 -31.07 -3.47
CA ILE A 429 -18.87 -31.44 -4.86
C ILE A 429 -19.51 -32.82 -4.89
N THR A 430 -20.80 -32.89 -5.17
CA THR A 430 -21.50 -34.15 -5.44
C THR A 430 -21.34 -34.49 -6.93
N THR A 431 -20.71 -35.62 -7.24
CA THR A 431 -20.31 -36.00 -8.60
C THR A 431 -20.48 -37.50 -8.83
N ASN A 432 -20.58 -37.91 -10.11
CA ASN A 432 -20.49 -39.31 -10.52
C ASN A 432 -19.06 -39.73 -10.89
N GLN A 433 -18.13 -38.79 -11.03
CA GLN A 433 -16.74 -39.00 -11.46
C GLN A 433 -15.73 -38.54 -10.39
N PRO A 434 -15.78 -39.10 -9.17
CA PRO A 434 -14.94 -38.61 -8.07
C PRO A 434 -13.45 -38.77 -8.32
N LYS A 435 -13.04 -39.82 -9.04
CA LYS A 435 -11.63 -40.12 -9.33
C LYS A 435 -11.01 -39.07 -10.26
N GLU A 436 -11.74 -38.67 -11.30
CA GLU A 436 -11.27 -37.69 -12.29
C GLU A 436 -11.13 -36.30 -11.66
N ILE A 437 -12.10 -35.88 -10.85
CA ILE A 437 -12.04 -34.60 -10.12
C ILE A 437 -10.92 -34.60 -9.07
N ASN A 438 -10.66 -35.73 -8.40
CA ASN A 438 -9.56 -35.82 -7.44
C ASN A 438 -8.19 -35.72 -8.14
N ASN A 439 -7.98 -36.49 -9.21
CA ASN A 439 -6.77 -36.40 -10.03
C ASN A 439 -6.56 -34.99 -10.57
N PHE A 440 -7.63 -34.34 -11.03
CA PHE A 440 -7.60 -32.96 -11.50
C PHE A 440 -7.04 -31.99 -10.44
N PHE A 441 -7.55 -32.04 -9.20
CA PHE A 441 -7.04 -31.18 -8.13
C PHE A 441 -5.56 -31.45 -7.83
N LEU A 442 -5.15 -32.73 -7.80
CA LEU A 442 -3.77 -33.13 -7.57
C LEU A 442 -2.83 -32.66 -8.69
N GLU A 443 -3.24 -32.81 -9.95
CA GLU A 443 -2.50 -32.34 -11.13
C GLU A 443 -2.33 -30.82 -11.15
N ARG A 444 -3.35 -30.09 -10.67
CA ARG A 444 -3.29 -28.65 -10.48
C ARG A 444 -2.40 -28.23 -9.31
N GLY A 445 -1.82 -29.17 -8.57
CA GLY A 445 -0.91 -28.89 -7.46
C GLY A 445 -1.63 -28.55 -6.15
N PHE A 446 -2.87 -29.00 -5.99
CA PHE A 446 -3.59 -28.90 -4.71
C PHE A 446 -2.96 -29.84 -3.69
N GLN A 447 -2.64 -29.32 -2.50
CA GLN A 447 -1.84 -30.04 -1.49
C GLN A 447 -2.58 -30.30 -0.17
N ASN A 448 -3.79 -29.78 -0.02
CA ASN A 448 -4.58 -30.01 1.19
C ASN A 448 -5.41 -31.28 1.06
N ASP A 449 -6.03 -31.67 2.16
CA ASP A 449 -6.90 -32.84 2.20
C ASP A 449 -8.09 -32.70 1.24
N ILE A 450 -8.25 -33.73 0.41
CA ILE A 450 -9.44 -33.95 -0.41
C ILE A 450 -10.16 -35.13 0.24
N VAL A 451 -11.33 -34.87 0.84
CA VAL A 451 -12.09 -35.94 1.50
C VAL A 451 -13.22 -36.38 0.59
N THR A 452 -13.28 -37.67 0.28
CA THR A 452 -14.33 -38.24 -0.57
C THR A 452 -15.16 -39.21 0.25
N TRP A 453 -16.48 -39.04 0.23
CA TRP A 453 -17.43 -40.00 0.80
C TRP A 453 -18.34 -40.53 -0.29
N ASP A 454 -18.54 -41.84 -0.32
CA ASP A 454 -19.54 -42.46 -1.17
C ASP A 454 -20.91 -42.39 -0.50
N GLY A 455 -21.88 -41.85 -1.21
CA GLY A 455 -23.25 -41.67 -0.73
C GLY A 455 -24.28 -42.34 -1.63
N THR A 456 -25.26 -42.97 -1.02
CA THR A 456 -26.50 -43.36 -1.69
C THR A 456 -27.45 -42.17 -1.68
N ASN A 457 -27.64 -41.56 -2.85
CA ASN A 457 -28.55 -40.45 -3.02
C ASN A 457 -29.88 -40.95 -3.60
N ARG A 458 -31.00 -40.41 -3.12
CA ARG A 458 -32.35 -40.81 -3.58
C ARG A 458 -32.98 -39.65 -4.33
N ILE A 459 -33.11 -39.80 -5.64
CA ILE A 459 -33.78 -38.81 -6.51
C ILE A 459 -34.86 -39.55 -7.31
N ASN A 460 -36.09 -39.03 -7.33
CA ASN A 460 -37.21 -39.59 -8.08
C ASN A 460 -37.42 -41.10 -7.89
N LYS A 461 -37.28 -41.58 -6.65
CA LYS A 461 -37.38 -43.00 -6.23
C LYS A 461 -36.25 -43.93 -6.70
N ASN A 462 -35.29 -43.44 -7.48
CA ASN A 462 -34.10 -44.21 -7.88
C ASN A 462 -32.92 -43.95 -6.92
N TYR A 463 -32.15 -45.01 -6.65
CA TYR A 463 -30.87 -44.90 -5.97
C TYR A 463 -29.80 -44.53 -7.00
N LEU A 464 -29.17 -43.37 -6.83
CA LEU A 464 -27.93 -43.04 -7.52
C LEU A 464 -26.78 -43.13 -6.53
N HIS A 465 -25.75 -43.89 -6.88
CA HIS A 465 -24.47 -43.82 -6.20
C HIS A 465 -23.76 -42.56 -6.69
N ARG A 466 -23.64 -41.57 -5.80
CA ARG A 466 -22.87 -40.34 -6.05
C ARG A 466 -21.90 -40.16 -4.91
N SER A 467 -20.69 -39.74 -5.24
CA SER A 467 -19.70 -39.42 -4.22
C SER A 467 -19.76 -37.93 -3.93
N VAL A 468 -19.47 -37.56 -2.69
CA VAL A 468 -19.30 -36.17 -2.25
C VAL A 468 -17.84 -35.95 -1.97
N ILE A 469 -17.22 -35.05 -2.73
CA ILE A 469 -15.87 -34.56 -2.49
C ILE A 469 -15.96 -33.28 -1.68
N MET A 470 -15.28 -33.23 -0.55
CA MET A 470 -15.08 -32.02 0.25
C MET A 470 -13.67 -31.51 0.09
N VAL A 471 -13.58 -30.27 -0.35
CA VAL A 471 -12.30 -29.57 -0.50
C VAL A 471 -12.41 -28.20 0.15
N ALA A 472 -11.45 -27.86 1.01
CA ALA A 472 -11.31 -26.51 1.54
C ALA A 472 -10.21 -25.77 0.76
N MET A 473 -10.55 -24.65 0.15
CA MET A 473 -9.59 -23.83 -0.60
C MET A 473 -9.95 -22.34 -0.56
N SER A 474 -9.06 -21.49 -1.06
CA SER A 474 -9.36 -20.07 -1.18
C SER A 474 -10.41 -19.81 -2.26
N VAL A 475 -11.20 -18.75 -2.11
CA VAL A 475 -12.19 -18.35 -3.13
C VAL A 475 -11.50 -18.10 -4.48
N MET A 476 -10.31 -17.49 -4.48
CA MET A 476 -9.62 -17.21 -5.74
C MET A 476 -9.09 -18.47 -6.43
N ASP A 477 -8.64 -19.47 -5.66
CA ASP A 477 -8.21 -20.74 -6.25
C ASP A 477 -9.42 -21.46 -6.86
N TRP A 478 -10.54 -21.50 -6.13
CA TRP A 478 -11.78 -22.07 -6.64
C TRP A 478 -12.25 -21.42 -7.94
N ASP A 479 -12.31 -20.09 -7.99
CA ASP A 479 -12.78 -19.34 -9.18
C ASP A 479 -11.95 -19.69 -10.43
N SER A 480 -10.68 -20.10 -10.26
CA SER A 480 -9.82 -20.52 -11.36
C SER A 480 -10.06 -21.97 -11.83
N LEU A 481 -10.60 -22.82 -10.97
CA LEU A 481 -10.77 -24.26 -11.20
C LEU A 481 -12.23 -24.66 -11.49
N GLU A 482 -13.20 -23.85 -11.07
CA GLU A 482 -14.63 -24.16 -11.13
C GLU A 482 -15.10 -24.60 -12.52
N LYS A 483 -14.69 -23.87 -13.57
CA LYS A 483 -15.07 -24.20 -14.95
C LYS A 483 -14.57 -25.59 -15.37
N GLU A 484 -13.39 -25.98 -14.94
CA GLU A 484 -12.77 -27.26 -15.29
C GLU A 484 -13.46 -28.42 -14.55
N VAL A 485 -13.90 -28.20 -13.30
CA VAL A 485 -14.73 -29.16 -12.57
C VAL A 485 -16.02 -29.48 -13.32
N PHE A 486 -16.71 -28.46 -13.86
CA PHE A 486 -17.93 -28.65 -14.66
C PHE A 486 -17.66 -29.22 -16.07
N LEU A 487 -16.46 -29.06 -16.61
CA LEU A 487 -16.07 -29.71 -17.87
C LEU A 487 -15.84 -31.21 -17.70
N ILE A 488 -15.34 -31.63 -16.53
CA ILE A 488 -15.19 -33.04 -16.17
C ILE A 488 -16.57 -33.66 -15.99
N ASP A 489 -17.36 -33.15 -15.04
CA ASP A 489 -18.73 -33.64 -14.76
C ASP A 489 -19.76 -32.49 -14.87
N PRO A 490 -20.45 -32.35 -16.02
CA PRO A 490 -21.50 -31.35 -16.20
C PRO A 490 -22.71 -31.52 -15.26
N GLN A 491 -22.86 -32.70 -14.64
CA GLN A 491 -23.94 -33.04 -13.70
C GLN A 491 -23.50 -32.89 -12.23
N ALA A 492 -22.26 -32.42 -12.00
CA ALA A 492 -21.75 -32.14 -10.66
C ALA A 492 -22.58 -31.03 -9.99
N LYS A 493 -22.82 -31.20 -8.68
CA LYS A 493 -23.48 -30.20 -7.85
C LYS A 493 -22.52 -29.74 -6.78
N ILE A 494 -22.40 -28.42 -6.61
CA ILE A 494 -21.41 -27.83 -5.72
C ILE A 494 -22.12 -27.01 -4.65
N ASN A 495 -21.99 -27.39 -3.39
CA ASN A 495 -22.46 -26.59 -2.25
C ASN A 495 -21.27 -25.86 -1.61
N ILE A 496 -21.37 -24.54 -1.47
CA ILE A 496 -20.31 -23.69 -0.94
C ILE A 496 -20.63 -23.31 0.52
N LEU A 497 -19.83 -23.81 1.46
CA LEU A 497 -19.97 -23.53 2.88
C LEU A 497 -18.97 -22.46 3.35
N LYS A 498 -19.40 -21.60 4.27
CA LYS A 498 -18.53 -20.59 4.90
C LYS A 498 -17.63 -21.24 5.94
N THR A 499 -16.33 -21.32 5.64
CA THR A 499 -15.33 -21.79 6.59
C THR A 499 -14.98 -20.65 7.56
N LYS A 500 -15.26 -20.82 8.86
CA LYS A 500 -14.95 -19.80 9.88
C LYS A 500 -13.46 -19.73 10.18
N ALA A 501 -12.82 -20.88 10.32
CA ALA A 501 -11.39 -21.04 10.54
C ALA A 501 -10.96 -22.46 10.18
N VAL A 502 -9.70 -22.62 9.79
CA VAL A 502 -9.01 -23.91 9.70
C VAL A 502 -7.93 -23.91 10.78
N LYS A 503 -7.87 -24.96 11.59
CA LYS A 503 -6.83 -25.15 12.62
C LYS A 503 -6.00 -26.36 12.21
N GLY A 504 -4.68 -26.21 12.17
CA GLY A 504 -3.76 -27.24 11.68
C GLY A 504 -2.95 -26.77 10.47
N ILE A 505 -2.28 -27.71 9.81
CA ILE A 505 -1.50 -27.45 8.61
C ILE A 505 -2.47 -27.24 7.45
N PHE A 506 -2.39 -26.08 6.80
CA PHE A 506 -3.22 -25.76 5.64
C PHE A 506 -2.45 -24.85 4.68
N ASN A 507 -2.36 -25.25 3.42
CA ASN A 507 -1.74 -24.49 2.35
C ASN A 507 -2.78 -23.59 1.69
N TYR A 508 -2.61 -22.28 1.87
CA TYR A 508 -3.54 -21.26 1.35
C TYR A 508 -3.35 -20.96 -0.14
N GLU A 509 -2.32 -21.50 -0.77
CA GLU A 509 -2.04 -21.31 -2.19
C GLU A 509 -1.81 -22.68 -2.84
N ILE A 510 -2.36 -22.85 -4.03
CA ILE A 510 -2.07 -23.98 -4.90
C ILE A 510 -0.67 -23.78 -5.50
N LYS A 511 0.12 -24.86 -5.55
CA LYS A 511 1.50 -24.80 -6.04
C LYS A 511 1.53 -24.56 -7.56
N LYS A 512 1.91 -23.34 -7.97
CA LYS A 512 2.01 -22.93 -9.39
C LYS A 512 3.34 -23.35 -10.05
N ASN A 513 3.62 -24.64 -10.11
CA ASN A 513 4.85 -25.13 -10.76
C ASN A 513 4.74 -25.25 -12.29
N ASP A 514 3.54 -25.07 -12.85
CA ASP A 514 3.21 -25.27 -14.26
C ASP A 514 4.15 -24.55 -15.25
N GLU A 515 4.54 -23.30 -14.96
CA GLU A 515 5.40 -22.51 -15.87
C GLU A 515 6.83 -23.07 -15.91
N ARG A 516 7.38 -23.43 -14.75
CA ARG A 516 8.71 -24.04 -14.68
C ARG A 516 8.70 -25.42 -15.29
N ASP A 517 7.67 -26.22 -15.03
CA ASP A 517 7.55 -27.57 -15.55
C ASP A 517 7.30 -27.57 -17.07
N PHE A 518 6.61 -26.57 -17.61
CA PHE A 518 6.48 -26.35 -19.04
C PHE A 518 7.83 -26.00 -19.69
N ILE A 519 8.57 -25.05 -19.11
CA ILE A 519 9.89 -24.67 -19.63
C ILE A 519 10.88 -25.81 -19.49
N HIS A 520 10.86 -26.53 -18.37
CA HIS A 520 11.69 -27.71 -18.16
C HIS A 520 11.39 -28.79 -19.19
N ARG A 521 10.11 -29.09 -19.46
CA ARG A 521 9.70 -30.00 -20.54
C ARG A 521 10.17 -29.51 -21.90
N LYS A 522 10.04 -28.22 -22.21
CA LYS A 522 10.49 -27.62 -23.46
C LYS A 522 12.01 -27.74 -23.67
N ILE A 523 12.80 -27.54 -22.61
CA ILE A 523 14.25 -27.75 -22.65
C ILE A 523 14.57 -29.23 -22.85
N ASN A 524 13.92 -30.11 -22.09
CA ASN A 524 14.16 -31.56 -22.16
C ASN A 524 13.75 -32.17 -23.51
N SER A 525 12.79 -31.57 -24.21
CA SER A 525 12.39 -31.99 -25.56
C SER A 525 13.35 -31.56 -26.67
N ASP A 526 14.25 -30.59 -26.41
CA ASP A 526 15.19 -30.07 -27.39
C ASP A 526 16.59 -30.66 -27.17
N GLU A 527 16.94 -31.68 -27.96
CA GLU A 527 18.24 -32.35 -27.87
C GLU A 527 19.43 -31.39 -28.07
N MET A 528 19.28 -30.35 -28.90
CA MET A 528 20.36 -29.38 -29.12
C MET A 528 20.59 -28.48 -27.90
N GLU A 529 19.53 -28.08 -27.21
CA GLU A 529 19.67 -27.28 -25.99
C GLU A 529 20.24 -28.09 -24.82
N LEU A 530 19.86 -29.37 -24.69
CA LEU A 530 20.47 -30.28 -23.70
C LEU A 530 21.97 -30.47 -23.96
N GLU A 531 22.36 -30.65 -25.22
CA GLU A 531 23.77 -30.80 -25.60
C GLU A 531 24.57 -29.52 -25.32
N LYS A 532 23.99 -28.32 -25.53
CA LYS A 532 24.63 -27.05 -25.15
C LYS A 532 24.82 -26.95 -23.63
N ILE A 533 23.81 -27.31 -22.83
CA ILE A 533 23.89 -27.31 -21.36
C ILE A 533 25.02 -28.23 -20.90
N ARG A 534 25.10 -29.42 -21.48
CA ARG A 534 26.15 -30.42 -21.20
C ARG A 534 27.55 -29.91 -21.55
N GLN A 535 27.73 -29.27 -22.71
CA GLN A 535 29.01 -28.69 -23.11
C GLN A 535 29.46 -27.57 -22.15
N ILE A 536 28.54 -26.69 -21.74
CA ILE A 536 28.82 -25.63 -20.76
C ILE A 536 29.22 -26.24 -19.41
N ALA A 537 28.54 -27.32 -18.98
CA ALA A 537 28.86 -28.02 -17.74
C ALA A 537 30.25 -28.65 -17.78
N ILE A 538 30.63 -29.30 -18.89
CA ILE A 538 31.97 -29.89 -19.08
C ILE A 538 33.06 -28.81 -19.01
N VAL A 539 32.86 -27.66 -19.65
CA VAL A 539 33.82 -26.54 -19.60
C VAL A 539 33.96 -26.00 -18.18
N LYS A 540 32.85 -25.85 -17.44
CA LYS A 540 32.88 -25.41 -16.04
C LYS A 540 33.62 -26.40 -15.15
N LEU A 541 33.33 -27.69 -15.29
CA LEU A 541 34.00 -28.74 -14.54
C LEU A 541 35.51 -28.72 -14.83
N ASN A 542 35.93 -28.66 -16.09
CA ASN A 542 37.34 -28.59 -16.45
C ASN A 542 38.05 -27.36 -15.83
N ARG A 543 37.40 -26.18 -15.85
CA ARG A 543 37.93 -24.97 -15.21
C ARG A 543 38.05 -25.12 -13.69
N GLU A 544 37.10 -25.78 -13.03
CA GLU A 544 37.17 -26.06 -11.60
C GLU A 544 38.27 -27.05 -11.25
N THR A 545 38.40 -28.14 -12.02
CA THR A 545 39.47 -29.13 -11.88
C THR A 545 40.85 -28.50 -12.09
N GLU A 546 41.01 -27.63 -13.09
CA GLU A 546 42.25 -26.88 -13.29
C GLU A 546 42.56 -25.94 -12.11
N ARG A 547 41.55 -25.24 -11.58
CA ARG A 547 41.71 -24.37 -10.40
C ARG A 547 42.12 -25.17 -9.17
N GLN A 548 41.53 -26.34 -8.95
CA GLN A 548 41.90 -27.24 -7.86
C GLN A 548 43.33 -27.76 -8.03
N ASN A 549 43.70 -28.17 -9.24
CA ASN A 549 45.06 -28.62 -9.55
C ASN A 549 46.10 -27.50 -9.34
N ARG A 550 45.78 -26.25 -9.73
CA ARG A 550 46.63 -25.07 -9.46
C ARG A 550 46.76 -24.79 -7.95
N LYS A 551 45.67 -24.88 -7.18
CA LYS A 551 45.69 -24.71 -5.73
C LYS A 551 46.50 -25.82 -5.03
N ASN A 552 46.34 -27.08 -5.46
CA ASN A 552 47.09 -28.21 -4.93
C ASN A 552 48.58 -28.13 -5.27
N ASN A 553 48.92 -27.70 -6.49
CA ASN A 553 50.31 -27.45 -6.88
C ASN A 553 50.93 -26.27 -6.11
N LYS A 554 50.15 -25.22 -5.81
CA LYS A 554 50.60 -24.11 -4.96
C LYS A 554 50.84 -24.57 -3.52
N LYS A 555 49.89 -25.30 -2.90
CA LYS A 555 50.08 -25.93 -1.58
C LYS A 555 51.27 -26.89 -1.52
N ARG A 556 51.49 -27.69 -2.57
CA ARG A 556 52.68 -28.55 -2.68
C ARG A 556 53.97 -27.73 -2.74
N ARG A 557 54.01 -26.65 -3.52
CA ARG A 557 55.16 -25.74 -3.57
C ARG A 557 55.41 -25.05 -2.24
N ASP A 558 54.36 -24.61 -1.55
CA ASP A 558 54.47 -23.97 -0.24
C ASP A 558 54.99 -24.98 0.82
N ASN A 559 54.51 -26.23 0.81
CA ASN A 559 55.02 -27.30 1.67
C ASN A 559 56.48 -27.68 1.35
N ILE A 560 56.86 -27.74 0.07
CA ILE A 560 58.25 -28.00 -0.34
C ILE A 560 59.17 -26.82 0.03
N SER A 561 58.66 -25.59 0.02
CA SER A 561 59.41 -24.40 0.46
C SER A 561 59.61 -24.36 1.98
N LEU A 562 58.64 -24.86 2.75
CA LEU A 562 58.75 -25.06 4.20
C LEU A 562 59.78 -26.15 4.55
N ASP A 563 59.87 -27.21 3.74
CA ASP A 563 60.83 -28.30 3.92
C ASP A 563 62.28 -27.88 3.59
N LYS A 564 62.46 -26.99 2.60
CA LYS A 564 63.78 -26.44 2.23
C LYS A 564 64.31 -25.37 3.18
N ASN A 565 63.45 -24.71 3.95
CA ASN A 565 63.83 -23.66 4.90
C ASN A 565 63.99 -24.14 6.35
N GLY A 566 64.17 -25.45 6.56
CA GLY A 566 64.75 -25.98 7.79
C GLY A 566 64.15 -25.42 9.08
N PHE A 567 62.83 -25.53 9.27
CA PHE A 567 62.24 -25.41 10.59
C PHE A 567 61.27 -26.57 10.81
N VAL A 568 61.79 -27.61 11.47
CA VAL A 568 60.98 -28.55 12.24
C VAL A 568 60.27 -27.73 13.32
N ARG A 569 58.94 -27.64 13.25
CA ARG A 569 58.14 -27.37 14.44
C ARG A 569 57.09 -28.45 14.60
N ALA A 570 57.22 -29.14 15.72
CA ALA A 570 56.40 -30.25 16.15
C ALA A 570 54.90 -29.95 16.12
N ASN A 571 54.15 -31.02 15.86
CA ASN A 571 52.71 -31.16 16.00
C ASN A 571 52.09 -30.28 17.08
N LYS A 572 51.00 -29.60 16.70
CA LYS A 572 49.86 -29.45 17.60
C LYS A 572 48.61 -29.91 16.87
N HIS A 573 48.21 -31.15 17.17
CA HIS A 573 46.85 -31.61 17.01
C HIS A 573 45.89 -30.51 17.49
N LYS A 574 45.12 -29.94 16.58
CA LYS A 574 43.80 -29.41 16.89
C LYS A 574 42.80 -30.19 16.06
N ASN A 575 42.21 -31.18 16.73
CA ASN A 575 40.89 -31.68 16.39
C ASN A 575 39.98 -30.49 16.09
N ASN A 576 39.53 -30.35 14.86
CA ASN A 576 38.20 -29.84 14.60
C ASN A 576 37.46 -30.94 13.87
N ARG A 577 36.59 -31.61 14.65
CA ARG A 577 35.51 -32.45 14.16
C ARG A 577 34.84 -31.73 12.98
N MET A 578 34.66 -32.45 11.88
CA MET A 578 33.56 -32.18 10.97
C MET A 578 32.27 -32.19 11.80
N THR A 579 31.70 -31.02 12.04
CA THR A 579 30.26 -30.93 12.29
C THR A 579 29.58 -30.84 10.94
N GLN A 580 28.81 -31.88 10.62
CA GLN A 580 27.69 -31.82 9.68
C GLN A 580 26.79 -30.64 10.07
N LYS A 581 26.88 -29.57 9.31
CA LYS A 581 26.01 -28.38 9.19
C LYS A 581 26.86 -27.46 8.31
N ASP A 582 26.71 -27.48 6.99
CA ASP A 582 25.74 -26.65 6.29
C ASP A 582 25.30 -27.31 4.97
N ILE A 583 24.57 -28.42 5.09
CA ILE A 583 23.60 -28.84 4.09
C ILE A 583 22.25 -28.57 4.76
N TYR A 584 21.44 -27.74 4.13
CA TYR A 584 20.23 -27.06 4.64
C TYR A 584 20.51 -25.77 5.45
N ASP A 585 20.47 -24.61 4.78
CA ASP A 585 19.40 -23.61 4.99
C ASP A 585 19.58 -22.34 4.11
N GLU A 586 18.45 -21.92 3.54
CA GLU A 586 18.10 -20.70 2.76
C GLU A 586 18.28 -20.68 1.22
#